data_AF-A0A2A9P6L5-F1
#
_entry.id   AF-A0A2A9P6L5-F1
#
_cell.length_a   1.000
_cell.length_b   1.000
_cell.length_c   1.000
_cell.angle_alpha   90.00
_cell.angle_beta   90.00
_cell.angle_gamma   90.00
#
_symmetry.space_group_name_H-M   'P 1'
#
loop_
_entity.id
_entity.type
_entity.pdbx_description
1 polymer ?
#
loop_
_entity_poly.entity_id
_entity_poly.type
_entity_poly.pdbx_seq_one_letter_code
_entity_poly.pdbx_strand_id
1 'polypeptide(L)'
;MDETEEDNTTNHLVYNRGADVTAFKADDDDDDNPSKTKDQVRREWLTTFVANNLSISHAFATHPKILVVGLNGPIVGLPAALISSADFIYAMPHTFLLAPFSSLGLVAEGGASRAMVRRLGPAKASEALIMSKKLDAAELEACGFLNRVFPFPTHQDQAFRERVLQEVYDRLGPHLDGSSMLAIKRLIVGPEMDTFHSQNVHEVFAGLDRFVDGIPQREFLKVSRGEKRHKL
;
A
#
# COMPACT_ATOMS: atom_id res chain seq x y z
N MET A 1 10.44 -18.64 -9.22
CA MET A 1 11.35 -18.46 -10.36
C MET A 1 10.51 -17.77 -11.41
N ASP A 2 10.86 -16.52 -11.66
CA ASP A 2 10.05 -15.45 -12.23
C ASP A 2 10.17 -15.48 -13.77
N GLU A 3 9.04 -15.50 -14.48
CA GLU A 3 8.98 -15.50 -15.96
C GLU A 3 8.66 -14.10 -16.54
N THR A 4 8.89 -13.01 -15.78
CA THR A 4 8.49 -11.65 -16.23
C THR A 4 9.63 -10.70 -16.63
N GLU A 5 10.88 -11.17 -16.67
CA GLU A 5 12.04 -10.28 -16.84
C GLU A 5 12.44 -9.91 -18.28
N GLU A 6 11.88 -10.51 -19.34
CA GLU A 6 12.46 -10.34 -20.70
C GLU A 6 11.60 -9.58 -21.74
N ASP A 7 10.55 -8.86 -21.33
CA ASP A 7 9.81 -7.97 -22.23
C ASP A 7 9.71 -6.53 -21.70
N ASN A 8 10.41 -5.63 -22.39
CA ASN A 8 10.47 -4.19 -22.12
C ASN A 8 9.17 -3.44 -22.53
N THR A 9 8.13 -4.16 -22.97
CA THR A 9 6.83 -3.59 -23.35
C THR A 9 5.66 -4.03 -22.46
N THR A 10 5.87 -4.97 -21.52
CA THR A 10 4.79 -5.56 -20.73
C THR A 10 4.43 -4.70 -19.51
N ASN A 11 3.22 -4.14 -19.50
CA ASN A 11 2.63 -3.51 -18.30
C ASN A 11 2.60 -4.53 -17.14
N HIS A 12 3.03 -4.15 -15.95
CA HIS A 12 3.00 -5.05 -14.79
C HIS A 12 1.68 -4.92 -14.06
N LEU A 13 0.97 -6.04 -13.95
CA LEU A 13 -0.36 -6.11 -13.36
C LEU A 13 -0.31 -6.87 -12.03
N VAL A 14 -0.60 -6.17 -10.95
CA VAL A 14 -0.65 -6.74 -9.59
C VAL A 14 -2.11 -6.96 -9.19
N TYR A 15 -2.44 -8.19 -8.76
CA TYR A 15 -3.73 -8.51 -8.17
C TYR A 15 -3.61 -8.68 -6.67
N ASN A 16 -4.46 -8.00 -5.91
CA ASN A 16 -4.59 -8.25 -4.48
C ASN A 16 -5.83 -9.11 -4.22
N ARG A 17 -5.65 -10.39 -3.88
CA ARG A 17 -6.71 -11.13 -3.20
C ARG A 17 -6.81 -10.56 -1.79
N GLY A 18 -8.00 -10.07 -1.45
CA GLY A 18 -8.28 -9.25 -0.26
C GLY A 18 -7.46 -9.62 0.96
N ALA A 19 -7.03 -8.60 1.70
CA ALA A 19 -6.23 -8.79 2.90
C ALA A 19 -6.94 -9.76 3.86
N ASP A 20 -6.27 -10.85 4.23
CA ASP A 20 -6.65 -11.56 5.44
C ASP A 20 -6.34 -10.61 6.61
N VAL A 21 -7.37 -9.94 7.10
CA VAL A 21 -7.27 -8.97 8.19
C VAL A 21 -6.93 -9.65 9.53
N THR A 22 -6.88 -10.98 9.58
CA THR A 22 -6.30 -11.74 10.70
C THR A 22 -4.78 -11.86 10.61
N ALA A 23 -4.16 -11.50 9.48
CA ALA A 23 -2.71 -11.49 9.28
C ALA A 23 -2.01 -10.31 9.97
N PHE A 24 -2.74 -9.41 10.64
CA PHE A 24 -2.17 -8.57 11.71
C PHE A 24 -1.94 -9.38 12.99
N LYS A 25 -1.42 -10.60 12.85
CA LYS A 25 -0.74 -11.22 13.98
C LYS A 25 0.57 -10.47 14.12
N ALA A 26 0.76 -9.85 15.27
CA ALA A 26 2.12 -9.71 15.77
C ALA A 26 2.73 -11.10 15.65
N ASP A 27 3.84 -11.24 14.92
CA ASP A 27 4.63 -12.46 15.07
C ASP A 27 4.82 -12.64 16.58
N ASP A 28 4.43 -13.81 17.11
CA ASP A 28 4.57 -14.19 18.52
C ASP A 28 6.07 -14.40 18.88
N ASP A 29 6.96 -13.61 18.27
CA ASP A 29 8.41 -13.69 18.44
C ASP A 29 8.84 -12.66 19.47
N ASP A 30 8.90 -13.12 20.74
CA ASP A 30 9.86 -12.70 21.78
C ASP A 30 10.03 -11.19 22.06
N ASP A 31 9.11 -10.35 21.57
CA ASP A 31 9.21 -8.88 21.63
C ASP A 31 8.82 -8.31 23.01
N ASP A 32 8.19 -9.15 23.83
CA ASP A 32 7.90 -8.92 25.24
C ASP A 32 8.83 -9.74 26.16
N ASN A 33 10.02 -10.13 25.68
CA ASN A 33 11.05 -10.72 26.51
C ASN A 33 11.64 -9.62 27.42
N PRO A 34 11.36 -9.63 28.73
CA PRO A 34 11.73 -8.54 29.63
C PRO A 34 13.26 -8.40 29.83
N SER A 35 14.07 -9.23 29.18
CA SER A 35 15.53 -9.22 29.22
C SER A 35 16.21 -8.42 28.10
N LYS A 36 15.50 -8.05 27.01
CA LYS A 36 16.10 -7.30 25.90
C LYS A 36 16.33 -5.83 26.29
N THR A 37 17.53 -5.31 26.03
CA THR A 37 17.82 -3.88 26.19
C THR A 37 17.18 -3.07 25.06
N LYS A 38 16.92 -1.77 25.28
CA LYS A 38 16.40 -0.87 24.23
C LYS A 38 17.26 -0.88 22.96
N ASP A 39 18.58 -1.00 23.10
CA ASP A 39 19.51 -1.07 21.96
C ASP A 39 19.42 -2.38 21.18
N GLN A 40 19.05 -3.49 21.85
CA GLN A 40 18.79 -4.76 21.17
C GLN A 40 17.48 -4.67 20.38
N VAL A 41 16.40 -4.20 21.02
CA VAL A 41 15.10 -3.99 20.37
C VAL A 41 15.22 -3.05 19.16
N ARG A 42 15.95 -1.93 19.32
CA ARG A 42 16.18 -0.99 18.21
C ARG A 42 16.92 -1.63 17.05
N ARG A 43 17.96 -2.44 17.31
CA ARG A 43 18.71 -3.12 16.25
C ARG A 43 17.87 -4.15 15.51
N GLU A 44 17.06 -4.91 16.23
CA GLU A 44 16.12 -5.88 15.67
C GLU A 44 15.17 -5.20 14.68
N TRP A 45 14.42 -4.19 15.13
CA TRP A 45 13.50 -3.42 14.28
C TRP A 45 14.18 -2.66 13.14
N LEU A 46 15.44 -2.25 13.31
CA LEU A 46 16.23 -1.67 12.23
C LEU A 46 16.51 -2.68 11.12
N THR A 47 16.84 -3.92 11.48
CA THR A 47 17.16 -4.99 10.50
C THR A 47 15.94 -5.66 9.90
N THR A 48 14.77 -5.56 10.54
CA THR A 48 13.51 -6.13 10.06
C THR A 48 12.60 -5.05 9.48
N PHE A 49 11.91 -4.29 10.35
CA PHE A 49 10.90 -3.31 9.95
C PHE A 49 11.47 -2.24 9.01
N VAL A 50 12.56 -1.56 9.39
CA VAL A 50 13.12 -0.47 8.58
C VAL A 50 13.62 -0.99 7.24
N ALA A 51 14.41 -2.06 7.24
CA ALA A 51 14.96 -2.64 6.03
C ALA A 51 13.85 -3.09 5.05
N ASN A 52 12.83 -3.80 5.55
CA ASN A 52 11.73 -4.31 4.72
C ASN A 52 10.87 -3.17 4.18
N ASN A 53 10.46 -2.22 5.02
CA ASN A 53 9.58 -1.12 4.63
C ASN A 53 10.26 -0.15 3.67
N LEU A 54 11.53 0.21 3.93
CA LEU A 54 12.28 1.10 3.06
C LEU A 54 12.45 0.47 1.67
N SER A 55 12.82 -0.82 1.63
CA SER A 55 13.04 -1.58 0.39
C SER A 55 11.77 -1.69 -0.44
N ILE A 56 10.66 -2.17 0.15
CA ILE A 56 9.44 -2.42 -0.62
C ILE A 56 8.76 -1.12 -1.06
N SER A 57 8.78 -0.08 -0.22
CA SER A 57 8.24 1.24 -0.59
C SER A 57 9.03 1.86 -1.73
N HIS A 58 10.36 1.73 -1.71
CA HIS A 58 11.21 2.16 -2.81
C HIS A 58 10.88 1.39 -4.09
N ALA A 59 10.77 0.06 -4.03
CA ALA A 59 10.47 -0.77 -5.20
C ALA A 59 9.14 -0.40 -5.89
N PHE A 60 8.10 -0.06 -5.13
CA PHE A 60 6.83 0.41 -5.70
C PHE A 60 6.96 1.81 -6.33
N ALA A 61 7.63 2.74 -5.65
CA ALA A 61 7.77 4.11 -6.14
C ALA A 61 8.67 4.25 -7.37
N THR A 62 9.68 3.38 -7.50
CA THR A 62 10.63 3.39 -8.62
C THR A 62 10.35 2.33 -9.67
N HIS A 63 9.17 1.69 -9.62
CA HIS A 63 8.83 0.59 -10.52
C HIS A 63 8.98 1.02 -12.00
N PRO A 64 9.82 0.33 -12.80
CA PRO A 64 10.31 0.85 -14.09
C PRO A 64 9.27 0.78 -15.22
N LYS A 65 8.24 -0.07 -15.07
CA LYS A 65 7.17 -0.27 -16.05
C LYS A 65 5.88 0.42 -15.62
N ILE A 66 4.88 0.49 -16.50
CA ILE A 66 3.54 0.96 -16.10
C ILE A 66 2.94 -0.07 -15.12
N LEU A 67 2.67 0.37 -13.90
CA LEU A 67 2.16 -0.42 -12.79
C LEU A 67 0.64 -0.27 -12.74
N VAL A 68 -0.06 -1.37 -13.04
CA VAL A 68 -1.52 -1.45 -12.97
C VAL A 68 -1.90 -2.36 -11.82
N VAL A 69 -2.89 -1.97 -11.04
CA VAL A 69 -3.40 -2.72 -9.89
C VAL A 69 -4.87 -3.05 -10.09
N GLY A 70 -5.22 -4.33 -9.94
CA GLY A 70 -6.61 -4.81 -9.87
C GLY A 70 -6.96 -5.22 -8.44
N LEU A 71 -7.95 -4.55 -7.84
CA LEU A 71 -8.44 -4.83 -6.49
C LEU A 71 -9.77 -5.60 -6.54
N ASN A 72 -9.74 -6.88 -6.19
CA ASN A 72 -10.94 -7.72 -6.08
C ASN A 72 -11.41 -7.89 -4.62
N GLY A 73 -10.93 -7.04 -3.71
CA GLY A 73 -11.31 -7.06 -2.31
C GLY A 73 -10.77 -5.88 -1.50
N PRO A 74 -10.89 -5.92 -0.17
CA PRO A 74 -10.34 -4.91 0.73
C PRO A 74 -8.82 -4.80 0.66
N ILE A 75 -8.32 -3.57 0.77
CA ILE A 75 -6.89 -3.26 0.88
C ILE A 75 -6.62 -2.57 2.22
N VAL A 76 -5.77 -3.19 3.06
CA VAL A 76 -5.58 -2.75 4.45
C VAL A 76 -4.09 -2.62 4.78
N GLY A 77 -3.71 -1.54 5.48
CA GLY A 77 -2.35 -1.34 6.02
C GLY A 77 -1.31 -0.98 4.96
N LEU A 78 -0.11 -1.56 5.09
CA LEU A 78 1.01 -1.29 4.20
C LEU A 78 0.68 -1.48 2.69
N PRO A 79 -0.02 -2.56 2.26
CA PRO A 79 -0.47 -2.69 0.88
C PRO A 79 -1.29 -1.50 0.36
N ALA A 80 -2.15 -0.90 1.20
CA ALA A 80 -2.94 0.27 0.80
C ALA A 80 -2.06 1.50 0.53
N ALA A 81 -0.98 1.66 1.29
CA ALA A 81 0.02 2.69 1.06
C ALA A 81 0.81 2.43 -0.22
N LEU A 82 1.35 1.21 -0.39
CA LEU A 82 2.21 0.85 -1.52
C LEU A 82 1.53 1.03 -2.88
N ILE A 83 0.26 0.60 -3.01
CA ILE A 83 -0.48 0.75 -4.27
C ILE A 83 -0.76 2.20 -4.63
N SER A 84 -0.58 3.16 -3.71
CA SER A 84 -0.75 4.58 -4.01
C SER A 84 0.27 5.11 -5.03
N SER A 85 1.38 4.39 -5.22
CA SER A 85 2.38 4.67 -6.26
C SER A 85 2.06 4.02 -7.62
N ALA A 86 0.97 3.24 -7.74
CA ALA A 86 0.57 2.64 -9.00
C ALA A 86 0.08 3.69 -10.00
N ASP A 87 0.34 3.45 -11.29
CA ASP A 87 -0.10 4.35 -12.35
C ASP A 87 -1.61 4.26 -12.55
N PHE A 88 -2.17 3.05 -12.49
CA PHE A 88 -3.61 2.79 -12.63
C PHE A 88 -4.10 1.80 -11.57
N ILE A 89 -5.26 2.08 -10.97
CA ILE A 89 -5.92 1.19 -10.01
C ILE A 89 -7.38 0.99 -10.43
N TYR A 90 -7.77 -0.25 -10.62
CA TYR A 90 -9.13 -0.69 -10.91
C TYR A 90 -9.64 -1.55 -9.77
N ALA A 91 -10.94 -1.49 -9.48
CA ALA A 91 -11.51 -2.23 -8.35
C ALA A 91 -12.87 -2.86 -8.64
N MET A 92 -13.25 -3.82 -7.81
CA MET A 92 -14.63 -4.29 -7.67
C MET A 92 -15.41 -3.41 -6.66
N PRO A 93 -16.76 -3.41 -6.69
CA PRO A 93 -17.57 -2.51 -5.87
C PRO A 93 -17.46 -2.75 -4.36
N HIS A 94 -17.12 -3.98 -3.94
CA HIS A 94 -16.94 -4.33 -2.51
C HIS A 94 -15.53 -4.04 -1.98
N THR A 95 -14.65 -3.43 -2.79
CA THR A 95 -13.35 -2.95 -2.32
C THR A 95 -13.52 -1.78 -1.35
N PHE A 96 -12.67 -1.76 -0.34
CA PHE A 96 -12.47 -0.59 0.50
C PHE A 96 -10.98 -0.44 0.81
N LEU A 97 -10.58 0.77 1.16
CA LEU A 97 -9.25 1.10 1.67
C LEU A 97 -9.33 1.37 3.17
N LEU A 98 -8.40 0.79 3.94
CA LEU A 98 -8.21 1.11 5.35
C LEU A 98 -6.71 1.21 5.66
N ALA A 99 -6.27 2.35 6.17
CA ALA A 99 -4.91 2.56 6.67
C ALA A 99 -4.96 2.72 8.20
N PRO A 100 -5.00 1.61 8.98
CA PRO A 100 -5.29 1.64 10.41
C PRO A 100 -4.10 2.12 11.27
N PHE A 101 -3.19 2.93 10.74
CA PHE A 101 -1.93 3.30 11.39
C PHE A 101 -2.14 3.93 12.77
N SER A 102 -2.93 5.01 12.86
CA SER A 102 -3.19 5.68 14.14
C SER A 102 -3.94 4.77 15.13
N SER A 103 -4.85 3.92 14.62
CA SER A 103 -5.56 2.94 15.44
C SER A 103 -4.67 1.81 15.97
N LEU A 104 -3.54 1.51 15.31
CA LEU A 104 -2.58 0.49 15.73
C LEU A 104 -1.36 1.07 16.43
N GLY A 105 -1.36 2.37 16.74
CA GLY A 105 -0.22 3.02 17.39
C GLY A 105 1.01 3.20 16.48
N LEU A 106 0.82 3.01 15.17
CA LEU A 106 1.81 3.22 14.13
C LEU A 106 1.77 4.67 13.61
N VAL A 107 2.76 5.01 12.80
CA VAL A 107 2.78 6.22 11.97
C VAL A 107 2.46 5.86 10.52
N ALA A 108 2.41 6.87 9.63
CA ALA A 108 2.32 6.60 8.20
C ALA A 108 3.56 5.84 7.71
N GLU A 109 3.35 4.84 6.88
CA GLU A 109 4.38 3.94 6.33
C GLU A 109 4.06 3.64 4.85
N GLY A 110 4.99 3.03 4.12
CA GLY A 110 4.72 2.60 2.74
C GLY A 110 4.67 3.73 1.72
N GLY A 111 5.16 4.91 2.06
CA GLY A 111 4.97 6.14 1.31
C GLY A 111 3.62 6.81 1.52
N ALA A 112 2.84 6.39 2.53
CA ALA A 112 1.49 6.93 2.78
C ALA A 112 1.49 8.45 3.02
N SER A 113 2.51 9.00 3.68
CA SER A 113 2.61 10.44 3.96
C SER A 113 2.77 11.30 2.71
N ARG A 114 3.17 10.71 1.57
CA ARG A 114 3.35 11.42 0.29
C ARG A 114 2.52 10.84 -0.85
N ALA A 115 2.72 9.58 -1.21
CA ALA A 115 2.06 8.95 -2.35
C ALA A 115 0.55 8.84 -2.11
N MET A 116 0.13 8.31 -0.95
CA MET A 116 -1.29 8.20 -0.62
C MET A 116 -1.95 9.57 -0.47
N VAL A 117 -1.28 10.54 0.17
CA VAL A 117 -1.78 11.92 0.28
C VAL A 117 -2.02 12.56 -1.09
N ARG A 118 -1.07 12.42 -2.02
CA ARG A 118 -1.21 12.96 -3.38
C ARG A 118 -2.37 12.32 -4.14
N ARG A 119 -2.58 11.02 -3.95
CA ARG A 119 -3.60 10.25 -4.66
C ARG A 119 -5.02 10.47 -4.12
N LEU A 120 -5.18 10.58 -2.80
CA LEU A 120 -6.48 10.84 -2.15
C LEU A 120 -6.86 12.33 -2.17
N GLY A 121 -5.86 13.21 -2.24
CA GLY A 121 -6.01 14.61 -1.87
C GLY A 121 -6.03 14.80 -0.34
N PRO A 122 -5.72 16.01 0.15
CA PRO A 122 -5.41 16.26 1.57
C PRO A 122 -6.57 15.97 2.52
N ALA A 123 -7.82 16.24 2.11
CA ALA A 123 -9.00 16.03 2.94
C ALA A 123 -9.26 14.52 3.19
N LYS A 124 -9.35 13.74 2.10
CA LYS A 124 -9.56 12.29 2.20
C LYS A 124 -8.35 11.56 2.79
N ALA A 125 -7.14 12.05 2.55
CA ALA A 125 -5.95 11.53 3.20
C ALA A 125 -5.99 11.73 4.73
N SER A 126 -6.49 12.87 5.22
CA SER A 126 -6.64 13.10 6.66
C SER A 126 -7.67 12.17 7.28
N GLU A 127 -8.80 11.94 6.59
CA GLU A 127 -9.78 10.92 6.99
C GLU A 127 -9.13 9.52 7.05
N ALA A 128 -8.40 9.12 6.00
CA ALA A 128 -7.79 7.80 5.92
C ALA A 128 -6.66 7.58 6.95
N LEU A 129 -5.73 8.52 7.06
CA LEU A 129 -4.48 8.34 7.82
C LEU A 129 -4.59 8.74 9.28
N ILE A 130 -5.25 9.87 9.57
CA ILE A 130 -5.37 10.39 10.94
C ILE A 130 -6.54 9.71 11.65
N MET A 131 -7.72 9.66 11.01
CA MET A 131 -8.91 9.06 11.62
C MET A 131 -8.96 7.53 11.50
N SER A 132 -8.04 6.93 10.74
CA SER A 132 -8.12 5.51 10.33
C SER A 132 -9.50 5.17 9.78
N LYS A 133 -10.06 6.07 8.96
CA LYS A 133 -11.39 5.88 8.37
C LYS A 133 -11.29 4.89 7.21
N LYS A 134 -12.21 3.93 7.18
CA LYS A 134 -12.47 3.09 6.02
C LYS A 134 -13.09 3.94 4.90
N LEU A 135 -12.49 3.92 3.71
CA LEU A 135 -13.01 4.56 2.51
C LEU A 135 -13.52 3.48 1.56
N ASP A 136 -14.78 3.56 1.16
CA ASP A 136 -15.36 2.59 0.22
C ASP A 136 -14.96 2.87 -1.24
N ALA A 137 -15.25 1.93 -2.13
CA ALA A 137 -14.91 2.05 -3.55
C ALA A 137 -15.50 3.31 -4.21
N ALA A 138 -16.69 3.76 -3.81
CA ALA A 138 -17.32 4.93 -4.38
C ALA A 138 -16.63 6.22 -3.94
N GLU A 139 -16.27 6.34 -2.65
CA GLU A 139 -15.46 7.46 -2.14
C GLU A 139 -14.09 7.51 -2.83
N LEU A 140 -13.46 6.36 -3.02
CA LEU A 140 -12.14 6.25 -3.64
C LEU A 140 -12.15 6.56 -5.14
N GLU A 141 -13.19 6.15 -5.88
CA GLU A 141 -13.38 6.54 -7.28
C GLU A 141 -13.66 8.04 -7.40
N ALA A 142 -14.55 8.58 -6.55
CA ALA A 142 -14.92 9.99 -6.56
C ALA A 142 -13.74 10.93 -6.26
N CYS A 143 -12.78 10.52 -5.42
CA CYS A 143 -11.59 11.32 -5.14
C CYS A 143 -10.40 11.03 -6.08
N GLY A 144 -10.57 10.17 -7.09
CA GLY A 144 -9.52 9.84 -8.06
C GLY A 144 -8.46 8.85 -7.57
N PHE A 145 -8.68 8.20 -6.42
CA PHE A 145 -7.78 7.13 -5.96
C PHE A 145 -7.93 5.87 -6.83
N LEU A 146 -9.16 5.52 -7.18
CA LEU A 146 -9.43 4.49 -8.18
C LEU A 146 -9.66 5.16 -9.53
N ASN A 147 -9.07 4.61 -10.58
CA ASN A 147 -9.33 5.05 -11.94
C ASN A 147 -10.72 4.60 -12.41
N ARG A 148 -11.16 3.41 -11.97
CA ARG A 148 -12.51 2.91 -12.24
C ARG A 148 -12.91 1.75 -11.33
N VAL A 149 -14.20 1.71 -10.99
CA VAL A 149 -14.86 0.54 -10.41
C VAL A 149 -15.59 -0.25 -11.50
N PHE A 150 -15.27 -1.53 -11.65
CA PHE A 150 -15.97 -2.43 -12.57
C PHE A 150 -17.10 -3.15 -11.83
N PRO A 151 -18.34 -3.17 -12.35
CA PRO A 151 -19.52 -3.68 -11.64
C PRO A 151 -19.57 -5.22 -11.67
N PHE A 152 -18.64 -5.87 -11.00
CA PHE A 152 -18.65 -7.31 -10.78
C PHE A 152 -19.20 -7.67 -9.40
N PRO A 153 -19.99 -8.74 -9.27
CA PRO A 153 -20.30 -9.36 -7.99
C PRO A 153 -19.04 -9.92 -7.31
N THR A 154 -19.13 -10.15 -6.00
CA THR A 154 -18.10 -10.85 -5.22
C THR A 154 -17.82 -12.25 -5.81
N HIS A 155 -16.58 -12.71 -5.67
CA HIS A 155 -16.08 -14.01 -6.16
C HIS A 155 -15.97 -14.18 -7.68
N GLN A 156 -16.11 -13.11 -8.47
CA GLN A 156 -15.84 -13.12 -9.91
C GLN A 156 -14.41 -12.70 -10.26
N ASP A 157 -13.43 -13.15 -9.47
CA ASP A 157 -12.03 -12.71 -9.56
C ASP A 157 -11.44 -12.90 -10.97
N GLN A 158 -11.73 -14.03 -11.61
CA GLN A 158 -11.22 -14.32 -12.96
C GLN A 158 -11.81 -13.38 -14.01
N ALA A 159 -13.13 -13.20 -14.02
CA ALA A 159 -13.80 -12.33 -14.98
C ALA A 159 -13.38 -10.85 -14.80
N PHE A 160 -13.18 -10.42 -13.55
CA PHE A 160 -12.60 -9.11 -13.26
C PHE A 160 -11.17 -8.98 -13.76
N ARG A 161 -10.33 -10.00 -13.56
CA ARG A 161 -8.96 -9.99 -14.08
C ARG A 161 -8.92 -9.86 -15.59
N GLU A 162 -9.73 -10.65 -16.29
CA GLU A 162 -9.88 -10.59 -17.75
C GLU A 162 -10.35 -9.19 -18.18
N ARG A 163 -11.31 -8.59 -17.46
CA ARG A 163 -11.78 -7.24 -17.75
C ARG A 163 -10.70 -6.18 -17.57
N VAL A 164 -9.88 -6.25 -16.52
CA VAL A 164 -8.77 -5.32 -16.29
C VAL A 164 -7.70 -5.48 -17.37
N LEU A 165 -7.36 -6.72 -17.75
CA LEU A 165 -6.45 -6.98 -18.87
C LEU A 165 -6.96 -6.38 -20.17
N GLN A 166 -8.26 -6.52 -20.45
CA GLN A 166 -8.88 -5.89 -21.61
C GLN A 166 -8.82 -4.36 -21.52
N GLU A 167 -9.05 -3.74 -20.35
CA GLU A 167 -8.89 -2.28 -20.20
C GLU A 167 -7.45 -1.85 -20.50
N VAL A 168 -6.47 -2.60 -19.99
CA VAL A 168 -5.05 -2.31 -20.23
C VAL A 168 -4.72 -2.43 -21.71
N TYR A 169 -5.21 -3.46 -22.40
CA TYR A 169 -5.00 -3.60 -23.83
C TYR A 169 -5.70 -2.48 -24.63
N ASP A 170 -6.94 -2.16 -24.30
CA ASP A 170 -7.73 -1.14 -24.99
C ASP A 170 -7.17 0.28 -24.80
N ARG A 171 -6.55 0.55 -23.63
CA ARG A 171 -6.03 1.89 -23.28
C ARG A 171 -4.53 2.05 -23.47
N LEU A 172 -3.77 0.99 -23.28
CA LEU A 172 -2.30 0.98 -23.25
C LEU A 172 -1.70 -0.03 -24.24
N GLY A 173 -2.49 -0.52 -25.19
CA GLY A 173 -2.07 -1.49 -26.20
C GLY A 173 -1.29 -0.88 -27.37
N PRO A 174 -1.20 -1.59 -28.51
CA PRO A 174 -0.28 -1.28 -29.62
C PRO A 174 -0.50 0.07 -30.32
N HIS A 175 -1.59 0.76 -30.04
CA HIS A 175 -1.87 2.09 -30.57
C HIS A 175 -1.08 3.19 -29.84
N LEU A 176 -0.45 2.89 -28.70
CA LEU A 176 0.49 3.76 -28.00
C LEU A 176 1.92 3.25 -28.14
N ASP A 177 2.87 4.17 -28.24
CA ASP A 177 4.29 3.83 -28.20
C ASP A 177 4.75 3.61 -26.74
N GLY A 178 5.21 2.38 -26.44
CA GLY A 178 5.65 2.00 -25.10
C GLY A 178 6.81 2.85 -24.57
N SER A 179 7.76 3.21 -25.43
CA SER A 179 8.91 4.03 -25.01
C SER A 179 8.48 5.43 -24.56
N SER A 180 7.48 6.00 -25.23
CA SER A 180 6.84 7.26 -24.90
C SER A 180 6.05 7.18 -23.61
N MET A 181 5.27 6.10 -23.39
CA MET A 181 4.56 5.87 -22.12
C MET A 181 5.53 5.88 -20.93
N LEU A 182 6.65 5.16 -21.04
CA LEU A 182 7.67 5.11 -20.00
C LEU A 182 8.40 6.45 -19.82
N ALA A 183 8.66 7.19 -20.90
CA ALA A 183 9.24 8.52 -20.83
C ALA A 183 8.30 9.52 -20.11
N ILE A 184 7.01 9.48 -20.43
CA ILE A 184 5.97 10.27 -19.77
C ILE A 184 5.91 9.93 -18.28
N LYS A 185 5.88 8.63 -17.91
CA LYS A 185 5.93 8.21 -16.51
C LYS A 185 7.13 8.80 -15.77
N ARG A 186 8.33 8.73 -16.35
CA ARG A 186 9.54 9.31 -15.74
C ARG A 186 9.42 10.82 -15.51
N LEU A 187 8.81 11.56 -16.44
CA LEU A 187 8.58 13.00 -16.29
C LEU A 187 7.53 13.33 -15.20
N ILE A 188 6.49 12.49 -15.06
CA ILE A 188 5.46 12.66 -14.02
C ILE A 188 6.02 12.35 -12.63
N VAL A 189 6.79 11.27 -12.51
CA VAL A 189 7.29 10.76 -11.22
C VAL A 189 8.58 11.47 -10.79
N GLY A 190 9.43 11.87 -11.73
CA GLY A 190 10.76 12.43 -11.49
C GLY A 190 10.82 13.57 -10.45
N PRO A 191 10.01 14.64 -10.57
CA PRO A 191 10.01 15.76 -9.61
C PRO A 191 9.67 15.35 -8.17
N GLU A 192 9.07 14.18 -7.99
CA GLU A 192 8.55 13.71 -6.71
C GLU A 192 9.48 12.70 -6.04
N MET A 193 10.49 12.20 -6.74
CA MET A 193 11.38 11.16 -6.23
C MET A 193 12.24 11.60 -5.07
N ASP A 194 12.79 12.82 -5.11
CA ASP A 194 13.59 13.32 -3.98
C ASP A 194 12.73 13.47 -2.71
N THR A 195 11.51 13.96 -2.88
CA THR A 195 10.56 14.07 -1.77
C THR A 195 10.17 12.70 -1.25
N PHE A 196 9.84 11.75 -2.14
CA PHE A 196 9.51 10.39 -1.75
C PHE A 196 10.66 9.70 -1.01
N HIS A 197 11.88 9.76 -1.53
CA HIS A 197 13.05 9.14 -0.90
C HIS A 197 13.30 9.71 0.50
N SER A 198 13.22 11.04 0.66
CA SER A 198 13.34 11.67 1.97
C SER A 198 12.21 11.24 2.92
N GLN A 199 10.97 11.25 2.45
CA GLN A 199 9.83 10.86 3.30
C GLN A 199 9.86 9.37 3.65
N ASN A 200 10.26 8.49 2.75
CA ASN A 200 10.40 7.06 3.01
C ASN A 200 11.39 6.79 4.16
N VAL A 201 12.50 7.54 4.22
CA VAL A 201 13.43 7.50 5.36
C VAL A 201 12.78 8.03 6.64
N HIS A 202 12.08 9.17 6.58
CA HIS A 202 11.39 9.72 7.76
C HIS A 202 10.32 8.78 8.32
N GLU A 203 9.52 8.15 7.44
CA GLU A 203 8.48 7.19 7.82
C GLU A 203 9.06 5.99 8.58
N VAL A 204 10.10 5.35 8.04
CA VAL A 204 10.68 4.15 8.68
C VAL A 204 11.39 4.47 10.00
N PHE A 205 12.01 5.64 10.15
CA PHE A 205 12.61 6.02 11.44
C PHE A 205 11.55 6.44 12.46
N ALA A 206 10.49 7.14 12.04
CA ALA A 206 9.36 7.43 12.92
C ALA A 206 8.64 6.15 13.37
N GLY A 207 8.50 5.16 12.48
CA GLY A 207 7.98 3.83 12.81
C GLY A 207 8.89 3.08 13.77
N LEU A 208 10.20 3.07 13.52
CA LEU A 208 11.20 2.46 14.42
C LEU A 208 11.07 2.99 15.85
N ASP A 209 10.95 4.30 16.01
CA ASP A 209 10.82 4.91 17.34
C ASP A 209 9.52 4.45 18.04
N ARG A 210 8.41 4.28 17.30
CA ARG A 210 7.16 3.71 17.85
C ARG A 210 7.34 2.27 18.34
N PHE A 211 8.01 1.43 17.57
CA PHE A 211 8.27 0.03 17.91
C PHE A 211 9.19 -0.07 19.13
N VAL A 212 10.23 0.76 19.21
CA VAL A 212 11.14 0.83 20.39
C VAL A 212 10.39 1.29 21.65
N ASP A 213 9.40 2.16 21.52
CA ASP A 213 8.54 2.59 22.63
C ASP A 213 7.45 1.56 23.01
N GLY A 214 7.36 0.45 22.29
CA GLY A 214 6.39 -0.61 22.55
C GLY A 214 4.93 -0.20 22.26
N ILE A 215 4.70 0.91 21.55
CA ILE A 215 3.34 1.44 21.33
C ILE A 215 2.51 0.50 20.46
N PRO A 216 2.99 0.06 19.28
CA PRO A 216 2.24 -0.86 18.43
C PRO A 216 1.92 -2.17 19.14
N GLN A 217 2.89 -2.76 19.82
CA GLN A 217 2.75 -4.02 20.56
C GLN A 217 1.60 -3.96 21.57
N ARG A 218 1.51 -2.87 22.35
CA ARG A 218 0.40 -2.65 23.30
C ARG A 218 -0.95 -2.51 22.60
N GLU A 219 -1.02 -1.82 21.45
CA GLU A 219 -2.27 -1.66 20.72
C GLU A 219 -2.71 -2.96 20.03
N PHE A 220 -1.78 -3.74 19.48
CA PHE A 220 -2.07 -5.07 18.93
C PHE A 220 -2.61 -6.03 19.99
N LEU A 221 -2.08 -6.00 21.21
CA LEU A 221 -2.60 -6.79 22.34
C LEU A 221 -4.03 -6.41 22.72
N LYS A 222 -4.39 -5.12 22.68
CA LYS A 222 -5.79 -4.68 22.93
C LYS A 222 -6.74 -5.18 21.85
N VAL A 223 -6.29 -5.20 20.59
CA VAL A 223 -7.06 -5.73 19.47
C VAL A 223 -7.27 -7.23 19.61
N SER A 224 -6.22 -8.00 19.91
CA SER A 224 -6.33 -9.46 20.06
C SER A 224 -7.21 -9.88 21.24
N ARG A 225 -7.24 -9.08 22.31
CA ARG A 225 -8.15 -9.26 23.47
C ARG A 225 -9.58 -8.78 23.23
N GLY A 226 -9.87 -8.17 22.09
CA GLY A 226 -11.19 -7.62 21.76
C GLY A 226 -11.55 -6.33 22.51
N GLU A 227 -10.61 -5.76 23.27
CA GLU A 227 -10.77 -4.49 24.01
C GLU A 227 -10.87 -3.29 23.06
N LYS A 228 -10.38 -3.45 21.81
CA LYS A 228 -10.48 -2.48 20.74
C LYS A 228 -11.06 -3.14 19.49
N ARG A 229 -12.29 -2.75 19.11
CA ARG A 229 -12.89 -3.22 17.84
C ARG A 229 -12.22 -2.50 16.67
N HIS A 230 -11.68 -3.28 15.74
CA HIS A 230 -11.33 -2.76 14.42
C HIS A 230 -12.59 -2.21 13.73
N LYS A 231 -12.50 -1.04 13.09
CA LYS A 231 -13.51 -0.54 12.15
C LYS A 231 -13.39 -1.29 10.80
N LEU A 232 -13.38 -2.62 10.83
CA LEU A 232 -13.43 -3.48 9.65
C LEU A 232 -14.88 -3.56 9.14
#